data_AF-A0A4Y2F5J2-F1
#
_entry.id   AF-A0A4Y2F5J2-F1
#
_cell.length_a   1.000
_cell.length_b   1.000
_cell.length_c   1.000
_cell.angle_alpha   90.00
_cell.angle_beta   90.00
_cell.angle_gamma   90.00
#
_symmetry.space_group_name_H-M   'P 1'
#
loop_
_entity.id
_entity.type
_entity.pdbx_description
1 polymer ?
#
loop_
_entity_poly.entity_id
_entity_poly.type
_entity_poly.pdbx_seq_one_letter_code
_entity_poly.pdbx_strand_id
1 'polypeptide(L)'
;MCFNEHLFTEINPIDDTYVKLAEDKTVKAIAKETVTFDVLVGNQTKGITLQNVLYIPDLKNNLISISKVTANNFTVKFQRNHASVISSKNETVLIAKREKGLYYVNAIVESV
;
A
#
# COMPACT_ATOMS: atom_id res chain seq x y z
N MET A 1 -3.51 -2.09 -2.72
CA MET A 1 -4.11 -3.37 -3.12
C MET A 1 -3.73 -4.37 -2.05
N CYS A 2 -4.69 -5.15 -1.57
CA CYS A 2 -4.49 -6.05 -0.44
C CYS A 2 -5.12 -7.41 -0.74
N PHE A 3 -4.48 -8.49 -0.29
CA PHE A 3 -5.02 -9.85 -0.36
C PHE A 3 -5.63 -10.33 0.96
N ASN A 4 -5.38 -9.60 2.05
CA ASN A 4 -5.85 -9.98 3.38
C ASN A 4 -7.11 -9.19 3.73
N GLU A 5 -8.25 -9.87 3.78
CA GLU A 5 -9.54 -9.28 4.15
C GLU A 5 -9.60 -8.76 5.59
N HIS A 6 -8.80 -9.32 6.50
CA HIS A 6 -8.78 -8.91 7.91
C HIS A 6 -8.18 -7.51 8.13
N LEU A 7 -7.51 -6.94 7.12
CA LEU A 7 -6.99 -5.57 7.17
C LEU A 7 -8.06 -4.52 6.82
N PHE A 8 -9.26 -4.95 6.45
CA PHE A 8 -10.36 -4.07 6.10
C PHE A 8 -11.36 -4.02 7.24
N THR A 9 -11.83 -2.81 7.55
CA THR A 9 -12.87 -2.59 8.57
C THR A 9 -14.25 -3.03 8.08
N GLU A 10 -14.49 -2.92 6.78
CA GLU A 10 -15.71 -3.32 6.09
C GLU A 10 -15.34 -3.88 4.71
N ILE A 11 -16.22 -4.67 4.11
CA ILE A 11 -16.04 -5.17 2.74
C ILE A 11 -17.17 -4.61 1.90
N ASN A 12 -16.84 -3.63 1.06
CA ASN A 12 -17.76 -3.03 0.10
C ASN A 12 -17.52 -3.67 -1.28
N PRO A 13 -18.42 -4.56 -1.75
CA PRO A 13 -18.30 -5.20 -3.06
C PRO A 13 -18.25 -4.16 -4.18
N ILE A 14 -17.57 -4.50 -5.25
CA ILE A 14 -17.45 -3.65 -6.44
C ILE A 14 -17.82 -4.40 -7.70
N ASP A 15 -18.27 -3.65 -8.71
CA ASP A 15 -18.46 -4.15 -10.06
C ASP A 15 -17.13 -4.59 -10.69
N ASP A 16 -17.23 -5.21 -11.86
CA ASP A 16 -16.13 -5.79 -12.62
C ASP A 16 -14.92 -4.86 -12.78
N THR A 17 -14.00 -4.99 -11.83
CA THR A 17 -12.77 -4.21 -11.73
C THR A 17 -11.58 -5.14 -11.83
N TYR A 18 -10.71 -4.87 -12.81
CA TYR A 18 -9.56 -5.72 -13.11
C TYR A 18 -8.26 -4.94 -13.01
N VAL A 19 -7.23 -5.58 -12.46
CA VAL A 19 -5.90 -5.01 -12.29
C VAL A 19 -4.88 -5.83 -13.08
N LYS A 20 -4.10 -5.15 -13.92
CA LYS A 20 -2.96 -5.74 -14.62
C LYS A 20 -1.74 -5.78 -13.70
N LEU A 21 -1.17 -6.97 -13.50
CA LEU A 21 0.06 -7.19 -12.75
C LEU A 21 1.28 -7.11 -13.68
N ALA A 22 2.48 -7.04 -13.09
CA ALA A 22 3.73 -6.95 -13.84
C ALA A 22 4.01 -8.16 -14.75
N GLU A 23 3.46 -9.33 -14.42
CA GLU A 23 3.58 -10.57 -15.21
C GLU A 23 2.56 -10.63 -16.37
N ASP A 24 2.03 -9.50 -16.82
CA ASP A 24 0.92 -9.40 -17.80
C ASP A 24 -0.37 -10.17 -17.44
N LYS A 25 -0.43 -10.74 -16.23
CA LYS A 25 -1.64 -11.36 -15.65
C LYS A 25 -2.62 -10.28 -15.23
N THR A 26 -3.90 -10.50 -15.51
CA THR A 26 -5.01 -9.69 -14.98
C THR A 26 -5.68 -10.41 -13.82
N VAL A 27 -5.94 -9.70 -12.72
CA VAL A 27 -6.64 -10.22 -11.53
C VAL A 27 -7.88 -9.40 -11.23
N LYS A 28 -8.92 -10.03 -10.69
CA LYS A 28 -10.18 -9.37 -10.34
C LYS A 28 -10.11 -8.81 -8.92
N ALA A 29 -10.48 -7.55 -8.76
CA ALA A 29 -10.79 -6.98 -7.46
C ALA A 29 -12.25 -7.25 -7.12
N ILE A 30 -12.52 -7.75 -5.92
CA ILE A 30 -13.86 -8.17 -5.50
C ILE A 30 -14.51 -7.20 -4.52
N ALA A 31 -13.70 -6.38 -3.85
CA ALA A 31 -14.17 -5.31 -2.98
C ALA A 31 -13.18 -4.15 -3.00
N LYS A 32 -13.61 -3.00 -2.47
CA LYS A 32 -12.78 -1.82 -2.32
C LYS A 32 -13.10 -1.16 -1.00
N GLU A 33 -12.09 -0.92 -0.16
CA GLU A 33 -12.32 -0.21 1.10
C GLU A 33 -11.08 0.53 1.61
N THR A 34 -11.20 1.18 2.76
CA THR A 34 -10.13 1.88 3.47
C THR A 34 -9.34 0.89 4.33
N VAL A 35 -8.01 1.02 4.33
CA VAL A 35 -7.12 0.25 5.20
C VAL A 35 -6.29 1.23 6.02
N THR A 36 -6.28 1.02 7.34
CA THR A 36 -5.50 1.80 8.31
C THR A 36 -4.44 0.91 8.95
N PHE A 37 -3.21 1.41 9.03
CA PHE A 37 -2.12 0.73 9.72
C PHE A 37 -1.08 1.74 10.20
N ASP A 38 -0.29 1.33 11.19
CA ASP A 38 0.79 2.15 11.71
C ASP A 38 2.12 1.80 11.05
N VAL A 39 3.00 2.78 10.93
CA VAL A 39 4.38 2.58 10.47
C VAL A 39 5.35 3.31 11.39
N LEU A 40 6.56 2.77 11.51
CA LEU A 40 7.66 3.46 12.18
C LEU A 40 8.44 4.31 11.18
N VAL A 41 8.50 5.63 11.42
CA VAL A 41 9.33 6.56 10.64
C VAL A 41 10.28 7.27 11.60
N GLY A 42 11.55 6.87 11.57
CA GLY A 42 12.51 7.29 12.60
C GLY A 42 12.12 6.72 13.95
N ASN A 43 11.92 7.58 14.95
CA ASN A 43 11.49 7.19 16.30
C ASN A 43 10.00 7.48 16.56
N GLN A 44 9.22 7.73 15.50
CA GLN A 44 7.80 8.07 15.60
C GLN A 44 6.93 7.02 14.92
N THR A 45 5.89 6.60 15.61
CA THR A 45 4.78 5.85 15.02
C THR A 45 3.86 6.82 14.28
N LYS A 46 3.53 6.51 13.03
CA LYS A 46 2.60 7.29 12.21
C LYS A 46 1.48 6.39 11.70
N GLY A 47 0.25 6.81 11.92
CA GLY A 47 -0.93 6.19 11.32
C GLY A 47 -1.05 6.55 9.84
N ILE A 48 -1.24 5.52 9.01
CA ILE A 48 -1.41 5.63 7.56
C ILE A 48 -2.80 5.14 7.21
N THR A 49 -3.55 5.97 6.49
CA THR A 49 -4.83 5.61 5.91
C THR A 49 -4.69 5.52 4.40
N LEU A 50 -4.87 4.32 3.85
CA LEU A 50 -5.00 4.11 2.42
C LEU A 50 -6.47 4.01 2.07
N GLN A 51 -6.95 4.94 1.25
CA GLN A 51 -8.32 4.94 0.74
C GLN A 51 -8.41 4.17 -0.58
N ASN A 52 -9.60 3.63 -0.89
CA ASN A 52 -9.87 2.93 -2.14
C ASN A 52 -8.92 1.74 -2.40
N VAL A 53 -8.58 1.00 -1.35
CA VAL A 53 -7.76 -0.20 -1.43
C VAL A 53 -8.58 -1.33 -2.02
N LEU A 54 -8.17 -1.83 -3.18
CA LEU A 54 -8.78 -3.00 -3.80
C LEU A 54 -8.42 -4.27 -3.03
N TYR A 55 -9.44 -5.02 -2.63
CA TYR A 55 -9.32 -6.40 -2.14
C TYR A 55 -9.24 -7.36 -3.32
N ILE A 56 -8.12 -8.08 -3.42
CA ILE A 56 -7.80 -9.00 -4.51
C ILE A 56 -7.23 -10.27 -3.87
N PRO A 57 -8.05 -11.32 -3.65
CA PRO A 57 -7.61 -12.57 -3.02
C PRO A 57 -6.45 -13.26 -3.76
N ASP A 58 -6.42 -13.12 -5.09
CA ASP A 58 -5.42 -13.74 -5.96
C ASP A 58 -4.01 -13.11 -5.86
N LEU A 59 -3.83 -12.04 -5.08
CA LEU A 59 -2.53 -11.42 -4.86
C LEU A 59 -1.68 -12.25 -3.89
N LYS A 60 -0.40 -12.41 -4.21
CA LYS A 60 0.58 -13.06 -3.33
C LYS A 60 1.14 -12.16 -2.24
N ASN A 61 1.06 -10.83 -2.44
CA ASN A 61 1.58 -9.81 -1.53
C ASN A 61 0.73 -8.55 -1.64
N ASN A 62 0.71 -7.77 -0.57
CA ASN A 62 0.11 -6.43 -0.58
C ASN A 62 1.00 -5.48 -1.40
N LEU A 63 0.35 -4.60 -2.16
CA LEU A 63 1.03 -3.67 -3.07
C LEU A 63 0.49 -2.26 -2.89
N ILE A 64 1.40 -1.30 -2.70
CA ILE A 64 1.10 0.13 -2.78
C ILE A 64 1.33 0.58 -4.22
N SER A 65 0.30 1.11 -4.87
CA SER A 65 0.42 1.61 -6.24
C SER A 65 1.13 2.96 -6.26
N ILE A 66 2.30 3.03 -6.90
CA ILE A 66 3.07 4.27 -7.04
C ILE A 66 2.27 5.33 -7.78
N SER A 67 1.52 4.96 -8.83
CA SER A 67 0.68 5.91 -9.58
C SER A 67 -0.40 6.54 -8.70
N LYS A 68 -0.95 5.79 -7.73
CA LYS A 68 -1.89 6.34 -6.75
C LYS A 68 -1.21 7.26 -5.75
N VAL A 69 0.01 6.93 -5.30
CA VAL A 69 0.79 7.81 -4.41
C VAL A 69 1.06 9.15 -5.10
N THR A 70 1.56 9.13 -6.33
CA THR A 70 1.88 10.35 -7.09
C THR A 70 0.64 11.15 -7.49
N ALA A 71 -0.48 10.49 -7.78
CA ALA A 71 -1.75 11.18 -8.05
C ALA A 71 -2.31 11.94 -6.83
N ASN A 72 -1.88 11.59 -5.61
CA ASN A 72 -2.28 12.27 -4.38
C ASN A 72 -1.22 13.30 -3.90
N ASN A 73 -0.42 13.85 -4.82
CA ASN A 73 0.59 14.88 -4.54
C ASN A 73 1.69 14.46 -3.55
N PHE A 74 1.96 13.16 -3.43
CA PHE A 74 3.13 12.66 -2.72
C PHE A 74 4.26 12.38 -3.70
N THR A 75 5.49 12.56 -3.23
CA THR A 75 6.70 12.20 -3.97
C THR A 75 7.22 10.86 -3.49
N VAL A 76 7.59 9.97 -4.40
CA VAL A 76 8.31 8.74 -4.08
C VAL A 76 9.77 8.90 -4.47
N LYS A 77 10.68 8.76 -3.50
CA LYS A 77 12.12 8.82 -3.72
C LYS A 77 12.72 7.43 -3.52
N PHE A 78 13.23 6.85 -4.59
CA PHE A 78 13.97 5.58 -4.53
C PHE A 78 15.46 5.86 -4.36
N GLN A 79 16.09 5.14 -3.44
CA GLN A 79 17.53 5.17 -3.18
C GLN A 79 18.07 3.75 -3.12
N ARG A 80 19.40 3.59 -3.10
CA ARG A 80 20.08 2.29 -3.20
C ARG A 80 19.49 1.21 -2.28
N ASN A 81 19.19 1.58 -1.02
CA ASN A 81 18.82 0.66 0.05
C ASN A 81 17.41 0.88 0.61
N HIS A 82 16.71 1.92 0.19
CA HIS A 82 15.38 2.24 0.70
C HIS A 82 14.59 3.11 -0.29
N ALA A 83 13.29 3.22 -0.06
CA ALA A 83 12.44 4.21 -0.69
C ALA A 83 11.72 5.03 0.39
N SER A 84 11.40 6.27 0.10
CA SER A 84 10.59 7.11 0.97
C SER A 84 9.42 7.72 0.20
N VAL A 85 8.29 7.88 0.90
CA VAL A 85 7.16 8.68 0.45
C VAL A 85 7.18 9.99 1.22
N ILE A 86 7.13 11.10 0.49
CA ILE A 86 7.31 12.45 1.00
C ILE A 86 6.06 13.26 0.69
N SER A 87 5.50 13.94 1.70
CA SER A 87 4.34 14.82 1.54
C SER A 87 4.72 16.11 0.81
N SER A 88 3.70 16.87 0.38
CA SER A 88 3.90 18.21 -0.19
C SER A 88 4.58 19.21 0.76
N LYS A 89 4.58 18.93 2.07
CA LYS A 89 5.28 19.70 3.10
C LYS A 89 6.73 19.26 3.31
N ASN A 90 7.25 18.39 2.44
CA ASN A 90 8.58 17.80 2.54
C ASN A 90 8.80 16.91 3.79
N GLU A 91 7.72 16.33 4.33
CA GLU A 91 7.79 15.40 5.46
C GLU A 91 7.81 13.96 4.96
N THR A 92 8.70 13.14 5.51
CA THR A 92 8.66 11.70 5.25
C THR A 92 7.48 11.08 5.98
N VAL A 93 6.57 10.46 5.24
CA VAL A 93 5.37 9.80 5.79
C VAL A 93 5.52 8.28 5.86
N LEU A 94 6.36 7.70 5.02
CA LEU A 94 6.56 6.26 4.95
C LEU A 94 7.96 5.95 4.42
N ILE A 95 8.61 4.93 5.01
CA ILE A 95 9.92 4.43 4.59
C ILE A 95 9.76 2.94 4.26
N ALA A 96 10.30 2.53 3.12
CA ALA A 96 10.36 1.14 2.71
C ALA A 96 11.82 0.70 2.60
N LYS A 97 12.17 -0.44 3.21
CA LYS A 97 13.51 -1.02 3.11
C LYS A 97 13.62 -1.86 1.85
N ARG A 98 14.74 -1.76 1.13
CA ARG A 98 14.98 -2.59 -0.04
C ARG A 98 15.54 -3.95 0.39
N GLU A 99 14.85 -5.02 0.04
CA GLU A 99 15.28 -6.40 0.27
C GLU A 99 14.92 -7.29 -0.92
N LYS A 100 15.84 -8.14 -1.37
CA LYS A 100 15.63 -9.10 -2.48
C LYS A 100 15.01 -8.47 -3.75
N GLY A 101 15.36 -7.22 -4.06
CA GLY A 101 14.87 -6.51 -5.24
C GLY A 101 13.52 -5.79 -5.06
N LEU A 102 12.87 -5.91 -3.90
CA LEU A 102 11.60 -5.26 -3.58
C LEU A 102 11.78 -4.22 -2.45
N TYR A 103 10.82 -3.30 -2.32
CA TYR A 103 10.77 -2.30 -1.25
C TYR A 103 9.63 -2.64 -0.30
N TYR A 104 9.96 -3.03 0.92
CA TYR A 104 9.00 -3.46 1.94
C TYR A 104 8.76 -2.36 2.96
N VAL A 105 7.48 -2.11 3.23
CA VAL A 105 7.04 -1.26 4.34
C VAL A 105 6.88 -2.15 5.56
N ASN A 106 7.54 -1.78 6.67
CA ASN A 106 7.25 -2.39 7.97
C ASN A 106 5.99 -1.74 8.55
N ALA A 107 4.85 -2.36 8.28
CA ALA A 107 3.59 -2.01 8.90
C ALA A 107 3.48 -2.70 10.27
N ILE A 108 3.03 -1.94 11.26
CA ILE A 108 2.53 -2.44 12.54
C ILE A 108 1.02 -2.60 12.33
N VAL A 109 0.59 -3.85 12.24
CA VAL A 109 -0.82 -4.22 12.12
C VAL A 109 -1.22 -4.95 13.39
N GLU A 110 -2.23 -4.45 14.09
CA GLU A 110 -2.85 -5.18 15.19
C GLU A 110 -3.50 -6.44 14.59
N SER A 111 -3.13 -7.61 15.14
CA SER A 111 -3.81 -8.85 14.78
C SER A 111 -5.12 -8.89 15.57
N VAL A 112 -6.25 -8.87 14.85
CA VAL A 112 -7.59 -9.12 15.41
C VAL A 112 -7.81 -10.62 15.54
#